data_AF-A0A1H9ADC5-F1
#
_entry.id   AF-A0A1H9ADC5-F1
#
_cell.length_a   1.000
_cell.length_b   1.000
_cell.length_c   1.000
_cell.angle_alpha   90.00
_cell.angle_beta   90.00
_cell.angle_gamma   90.00
#
_symmetry.space_group_name_H-M   'P 1'
#
loop_
_entity.id
_entity.type
_entity.pdbx_description
1 polymer ?
#
loop_
_entity_poly.entity_id
_entity_poly.type
_entity_poly.pdbx_seq_one_letter_code
_entity_poly.pdbx_strand_id
1 'polypeptide(L)'
;MKVPRLGGRPVYIADYSADAGKKLPPGEAADGDHAPASSTFIQLKERTLYTHFPAAGQRYEGGYSDGYCYRIVFSSGRFETSFNLLREFLWEEGFKGVPLPRDTEELLRFRLPPRLRHQLSFFGDNGYVHNPVKILFPVTPGRRGELILEVYDRGHPEHLLRFHRR
;
A
#
# COMPACT_ATOMS: atom_id res chain seq x y z
N MET A 1 14.70 37.21 5.49
CA MET A 1 14.70 35.91 4.77
C MET A 1 13.35 35.24 4.96
N LYS A 2 12.57 35.03 3.89
CA LYS A 2 11.25 34.37 3.95
C LYS A 2 11.43 32.88 3.67
N VAL A 3 11.03 32.03 4.61
CA VAL A 3 10.99 30.57 4.45
C VAL A 3 9.77 30.23 3.58
N PRO A 4 9.91 29.46 2.48
CA PRO A 4 8.75 29.04 1.71
C PRO A 4 7.96 28.00 2.50
N ARG A 5 6.68 28.28 2.75
CA ARG A 5 5.72 27.30 3.27
C ARG A 5 5.39 26.32 2.14
N LEU A 6 5.79 25.07 2.31
CA LEU A 6 5.38 23.97 1.43
C LEU A 6 3.86 23.81 1.54
N GLY A 7 3.15 24.07 0.45
CA GLY A 7 1.71 23.91 0.34
C GLY A 7 1.36 22.43 0.48
N GLY A 8 0.78 22.05 1.61
CA GLY A 8 0.18 20.74 1.84
C GLY A 8 -1.02 20.56 0.89
N ARG A 9 -0.80 19.84 -0.20
CA ARG A 9 -1.91 19.27 -0.97
C ARG A 9 -2.30 17.93 -0.33
N PRO A 10 -3.59 17.64 -0.15
CA PRO A 10 -4.03 16.38 0.43
C PRO A 10 -3.63 15.21 -0.46
N VAL A 11 -3.04 14.18 0.15
CA VAL A 11 -2.83 12.86 -0.47
C VAL A 11 -4.16 12.13 -0.45
N TYR A 12 -4.69 11.77 -1.62
CA TYR A 12 -5.92 10.99 -1.73
C TYR A 12 -5.57 9.50 -1.74
N ILE A 13 -5.90 8.81 -0.65
CA ILE A 13 -5.89 7.34 -0.57
C ILE A 13 -7.27 6.87 -1.03
N ALA A 14 -7.32 6.16 -2.15
CA ALA A 14 -8.58 5.62 -2.67
C ALA A 14 -8.94 4.34 -1.92
N ASP A 15 -10.08 4.32 -1.23
CA ASP A 15 -10.65 3.10 -0.65
C ASP A 15 -10.96 2.10 -1.78
N TYR A 16 -10.29 0.95 -1.77
CA TYR A 16 -10.63 -0.18 -2.63
C TYR A 16 -11.56 -1.12 -1.85
N SER A 17 -12.87 -0.86 -1.90
CA SER A 17 -13.87 -1.85 -1.48
C SER A 17 -14.10 -2.83 -2.62
N ALA A 18 -13.70 -4.09 -2.43
CA ALA A 18 -14.20 -5.19 -3.23
C ALA A 18 -15.56 -5.60 -2.66
N ASP A 19 -16.62 -5.43 -3.45
CA ASP A 19 -18.00 -5.72 -3.10
C ASP A 19 -18.22 -7.20 -2.73
N ALA A 20 -18.78 -7.46 -1.56
CA ALA A 20 -19.45 -8.72 -1.22
C ALA A 20 -20.62 -8.40 -0.28
N GLY A 21 -21.83 -8.51 -0.83
CA GLY A 21 -23.05 -8.05 -0.18
C GLY A 21 -23.44 -8.80 1.10
N LYS A 22 -24.15 -8.07 1.97
CA LYS A 22 -25.23 -8.56 2.83
C LYS A 22 -26.12 -7.38 3.27
N LYS A 23 -27.42 -7.65 3.35
CA LYS A 23 -28.54 -6.72 3.54
C LYS A 23 -28.90 -6.54 5.03
N LEU A 24 -29.37 -5.31 5.37
CA LEU A 24 -30.26 -4.86 6.49
C LEU A 24 -29.71 -4.73 7.93
N PRO A 25 -30.33 -3.93 8.83
CA PRO A 25 -31.43 -2.92 8.71
C PRO A 25 -31.11 -1.53 9.35
N PRO A 26 -32.03 -0.53 9.33
CA PRO A 26 -31.82 0.78 9.93
C PRO A 26 -32.29 0.83 11.40
N GLY A 27 -31.55 1.49 12.27
CA GLY A 27 -31.93 1.66 13.67
C GLY A 27 -31.00 2.59 14.45
N GLU A 28 -31.52 3.79 14.71
CA GLU A 28 -31.40 4.61 15.92
C GLU A 28 -30.07 5.30 16.30
N ALA A 29 -30.23 6.57 16.66
CA ALA A 29 -29.25 7.55 17.11
C ALA A 29 -29.14 7.57 18.65
N ALA A 30 -28.17 8.39 19.14
CA ALA A 30 -27.92 8.87 20.52
C ALA A 30 -26.77 8.13 21.24
N ASP A 31 -25.88 8.72 22.04
CA ASP A 31 -25.51 10.10 22.40
C ASP A 31 -24.25 10.00 23.32
N GLY A 32 -23.45 11.07 23.41
CA GLY A 32 -22.54 11.41 24.53
C GLY A 32 -21.38 10.49 24.95
N ASP A 33 -20.13 10.92 24.76
CA ASP A 33 -19.30 11.43 25.87
C ASP A 33 -17.96 12.01 25.40
N HIS A 34 -17.58 13.14 26.00
CA HIS A 34 -16.39 13.93 25.67
C HIS A 34 -15.17 13.59 26.56
N ALA A 35 -14.03 13.37 25.89
CA ALA A 35 -12.64 13.70 26.28
C ALA A 35 -11.87 12.77 27.25
N PRO A 36 -10.51 12.71 27.18
CA PRO A 36 -9.60 13.58 26.40
C PRO A 36 -8.80 12.84 25.32
N ALA A 37 -8.95 13.35 24.09
CA ALA A 37 -8.00 13.17 23.01
C ALA A 37 -6.75 14.02 23.30
N SER A 38 -5.68 13.45 23.86
CA SER A 38 -4.35 14.11 23.90
C SER A 38 -3.15 13.21 24.25
N SER A 39 -3.27 11.88 24.32
CA SER A 39 -2.16 11.02 24.78
C SER A 39 -1.63 9.99 23.77
N THR A 40 -2.22 9.83 22.58
CA THR A 40 -1.83 8.74 21.66
C THR A 40 -0.77 9.12 20.62
N PHE A 41 -0.50 10.41 20.40
CA PHE A 41 0.42 10.84 19.33
C PHE A 41 1.90 10.69 19.66
N ILE A 42 2.28 10.47 20.93
CA ILE A 42 3.69 10.43 21.35
C ILE A 42 4.25 8.99 21.50
N GLN A 43 3.41 7.95 21.48
CA GLN A 43 3.86 6.55 21.67
C GLN A 43 3.95 5.69 20.40
N LEU A 44 3.61 6.21 19.22
CA LEU A 44 3.38 5.39 18.02
C LEU A 44 4.55 5.31 17.02
N LYS A 45 5.77 5.75 17.37
CA LYS A 45 6.89 5.80 16.40
C LYS A 45 7.77 4.55 16.35
N GLU A 46 7.39 3.47 17.05
CA GLU A 46 8.15 2.20 17.06
C GLU A 46 7.43 1.03 16.38
N ARG A 47 6.19 1.21 15.90
CA ARG A 47 5.44 0.16 15.19
C ARG A 47 5.57 0.34 13.69
N THR A 48 6.62 -0.27 13.14
CA THR A 48 6.81 -0.41 11.69
C THR A 48 6.18 -1.72 11.20
N LEU A 49 5.76 -1.79 9.94
CA LEU A 49 5.29 -3.01 9.28
C LEU A 49 6.32 -4.14 9.37
N TYR A 50 7.62 -3.80 9.39
CA TYR A 50 8.69 -4.78 9.54
C TYR A 50 8.67 -5.50 10.91
N THR A 51 8.26 -4.82 11.97
CA THR A 51 8.29 -5.34 13.35
C THR A 51 6.91 -5.74 13.86
N HIS A 52 5.88 -5.04 13.43
CA HIS A 52 4.50 -5.16 13.90
C HIS A 52 3.57 -5.24 12.70
N PHE A 53 3.48 -6.44 12.11
CA PHE A 53 2.60 -6.65 10.98
C PHE A 53 1.12 -6.59 11.43
N PRO A 54 0.27 -5.82 10.73
CA PRO A 54 -1.15 -5.67 11.07
C PRO A 54 -1.90 -7.00 10.97
N ALA A 55 -2.78 -7.27 11.93
CA ALA A 55 -3.62 -8.46 11.93
C ALA A 55 -4.66 -8.44 10.80
N ALA A 56 -5.26 -9.59 10.50
CA ALA A 56 -6.31 -9.70 9.48
C ALA A 56 -7.47 -8.73 9.75
N GLY A 57 -7.90 -8.01 8.71
CA GLY A 57 -8.98 -7.03 8.79
C GLY A 57 -8.54 -5.64 9.28
N GLN A 58 -7.29 -5.47 9.72
CA GLN A 58 -6.81 -4.19 10.22
C GLN A 58 -6.40 -3.25 9.08
N ARG A 59 -6.64 -1.95 9.30
CA ARG A 59 -6.14 -0.86 8.46
C ARG A 59 -4.94 -0.20 9.14
N TYR A 60 -3.93 0.13 8.35
CA TYR A 60 -2.71 0.80 8.82
C TYR A 60 -2.20 1.76 7.74
N GLU A 61 -1.99 3.04 8.08
CA GLU A 61 -1.52 4.08 7.14
C GLU A 61 -2.33 4.15 5.82
N GLY A 62 -3.62 3.82 5.88
CA GLY A 62 -4.52 3.78 4.72
C GLY A 62 -4.43 2.52 3.85
N GLY A 63 -3.56 1.57 4.19
CA GLY A 63 -3.56 0.22 3.65
C GLY A 63 -4.43 -0.75 4.47
N TYR A 64 -4.59 -1.96 3.95
CA TYR A 64 -5.38 -3.04 4.54
C TYR A 64 -4.58 -4.34 4.61
N SER A 65 -4.72 -5.07 5.72
CA SER A 65 -4.10 -6.37 5.92
C SER A 65 -5.12 -7.50 5.88
N ASP A 66 -4.83 -8.57 5.14
CA ASP A 66 -5.56 -9.84 5.22
C ASP A 66 -4.97 -10.81 6.27
N GLY A 67 -3.97 -10.36 7.03
CA GLY A 67 -3.28 -11.12 8.07
C GLY A 67 -1.97 -11.76 7.62
N TYR A 68 -1.65 -11.74 6.32
CA TYR A 68 -0.34 -12.16 5.82
C TYR A 68 0.18 -11.26 4.67
N CYS A 69 -0.70 -10.49 4.04
CA CYS A 69 -0.41 -9.50 3.01
C CYS A 69 -1.06 -8.17 3.39
N TYR A 70 -0.22 -7.14 3.49
CA TYR A 70 -0.61 -5.76 3.66
C TYR A 70 -0.57 -5.08 2.30
N ARG A 71 -1.66 -4.40 1.93
CA ARG A 71 -1.82 -3.76 0.63
C ARG A 71 -2.20 -2.30 0.78
N ILE A 72 -1.52 -1.42 0.04
CA ILE A 72 -1.78 0.02 -0.03
C ILE A 72 -1.64 0.52 -1.48
N VAL A 73 -2.36 1.59 -1.82
CA VAL A 73 -2.32 2.23 -3.14
C VAL A 73 -1.74 3.63 -3.03
N PHE A 74 -0.70 3.92 -3.79
CA PHE A 74 -0.10 5.24 -3.93
C PHE A 74 -0.63 5.92 -5.20
N SER A 75 -1.30 7.07 -5.03
CA SER A 75 -1.82 7.90 -6.12
C SER A 75 -1.52 9.37 -5.85
N SER A 76 -0.60 9.95 -6.62
CA SER A 76 -0.19 11.35 -6.47
C SER A 76 -0.27 12.16 -7.77
N GLY A 77 -1.00 11.63 -8.77
CA GLY A 77 -1.20 12.26 -10.08
C GLY A 77 -0.02 12.15 -11.05
N ARG A 78 1.22 12.00 -10.56
CA ARG A 78 2.42 11.68 -11.37
C ARG A 78 3.02 10.36 -10.92
N PHE A 79 3.47 9.58 -11.88
CA PHE A 79 4.02 8.23 -11.63
C PHE A 79 5.29 8.29 -10.79
N GLU A 80 6.17 9.24 -11.08
CA GLU A 80 7.42 9.48 -10.37
C GLU A 80 7.18 9.86 -8.92
N THR A 81 6.20 10.72 -8.67
CA THR A 81 5.82 11.12 -7.31
C THR A 81 5.29 9.92 -6.53
N SER A 82 4.43 9.10 -7.14
CA SER A 82 3.89 7.91 -6.46
C SER A 82 4.98 6.89 -6.15
N PHE A 83 5.96 6.72 -7.05
CA PHE A 83 7.10 5.85 -6.79
C PHE A 83 8.01 6.38 -5.68
N ASN A 84 8.26 7.68 -5.63
CA ASN A 84 9.06 8.29 -4.55
C ASN A 84 8.37 8.13 -3.19
N LEU A 85 7.07 8.42 -3.10
CA LEU A 85 6.29 8.21 -1.87
C LEU A 85 6.33 6.76 -1.40
N LEU A 86 6.19 5.81 -2.34
CA LEU A 86 6.29 4.38 -2.02
C LEU A 86 7.68 4.02 -1.46
N ARG A 87 8.76 4.54 -2.04
CA ARG A 87 10.13 4.29 -1.54
C ARG A 87 10.36 4.88 -0.16
N GLU A 88 9.88 6.10 0.07
CA GLU A 88 9.93 6.77 1.38
C GLU A 88 9.17 5.95 2.42
N PHE A 89 7.95 5.52 2.10
CA PHE A 89 7.15 4.64 2.96
C PHE A 89 7.90 3.35 3.31
N LEU A 90 8.42 2.62 2.31
CA LEU A 90 9.18 1.39 2.58
C LEU A 90 10.43 1.63 3.44
N TRP A 91 11.09 2.77 3.27
CA TRP A 91 12.25 3.15 4.07
C TRP A 91 11.89 3.41 5.53
N GLU A 92 10.80 4.14 5.77
CA GLU A 92 10.25 4.44 7.10
C GLU A 92 9.74 3.17 7.80
N GLU A 93 9.09 2.29 7.04
CA GLU A 93 8.54 1.01 7.52
C GLU A 93 9.59 -0.08 7.76
N GLY A 94 10.88 0.22 7.56
CA GLY A 94 11.99 -0.68 7.92
C GLY A 94 12.49 -1.61 6.82
N PHE A 95 12.05 -1.44 5.56
CA PHE A 95 12.45 -2.27 4.42
C PHE A 95 13.70 -1.77 3.69
N LYS A 96 14.61 -1.09 4.38
CA LYS A 96 15.83 -0.48 3.79
C LYS A 96 16.77 -1.48 3.12
N GLY A 97 16.74 -2.75 3.54
CA GLY A 97 17.55 -3.82 2.97
C GLY A 97 16.95 -4.48 1.73
N VAL A 98 15.72 -4.13 1.34
CA VAL A 98 15.08 -4.66 0.14
C VAL A 98 15.66 -3.94 -1.08
N PRO A 99 16.20 -4.65 -2.08
CA PRO A 99 16.58 -3.99 -3.33
C PRO A 99 15.31 -3.46 -3.98
N LEU A 100 15.34 -2.18 -4.35
CA LEU A 100 14.27 -1.50 -5.07
C LEU A 100 14.81 -1.01 -6.41
N PRO A 101 13.96 -0.86 -7.44
CA PRO A 101 14.35 -0.18 -8.67
C PRO A 101 14.94 1.20 -8.36
N ARG A 102 16.01 1.57 -9.06
CA ARG A 102 16.75 2.83 -8.86
C ARG A 102 15.87 4.03 -9.16
N ASP A 103 15.07 3.92 -10.23
CA ASP A 103 14.22 4.97 -10.76
C ASP A 103 12.95 4.39 -11.40
N THR A 104 12.09 5.29 -11.87
CA THR A 104 10.85 4.93 -12.57
C THR A 104 11.09 4.26 -13.91
N GLU A 105 12.18 4.54 -14.60
CA GLU A 105 12.50 3.91 -15.88
C GLU A 105 12.82 2.43 -15.68
N GLU A 106 13.57 2.10 -14.65
CA GLU A 106 13.84 0.71 -14.25
C GLU A 106 12.55 0.01 -13.81
N LEU A 107 11.71 0.66 -12.99
CA LEU A 107 10.43 0.09 -12.58
C LEU A 107 9.52 -0.20 -13.79
N LEU A 108 9.49 0.68 -14.79
CA LEU A 108 8.69 0.51 -16.00
C LEU A 108 9.10 -0.71 -16.84
N ARG A 109 10.33 -1.21 -16.72
CA ARG A 109 10.77 -2.44 -17.42
C ARG A 109 10.06 -3.69 -16.89
N PHE A 110 9.54 -3.64 -15.66
CA PHE A 110 8.74 -4.72 -15.08
C PHE A 110 7.27 -4.66 -15.49
N ARG A 111 6.85 -3.62 -16.23
CA ARG A 111 5.48 -3.48 -16.69
C ARG A 111 5.22 -4.40 -17.87
N LEU A 112 4.19 -5.22 -17.77
CA LEU A 112 3.80 -6.11 -18.86
C LEU A 112 3.25 -5.29 -20.06
N PRO A 113 3.67 -5.60 -21.30
CA PRO A 113 3.19 -4.91 -22.49
C PRO A 113 1.67 -4.99 -22.61
N PRO A 114 0.95 -3.88 -22.86
CA PRO A 114 -0.50 -3.84 -22.81
C PRO A 114 -1.22 -4.91 -23.65
N ARG A 115 -0.67 -5.22 -24.82
CA ARG A 115 -1.18 -6.22 -25.78
C ARG A 115 -1.03 -7.66 -25.32
N LEU A 116 -0.02 -7.93 -24.50
CA LEU A 116 0.31 -9.28 -24.02
C LEU A 116 -0.07 -9.49 -22.56
N ARG A 117 -0.61 -8.48 -21.87
CA ARG A 117 -0.95 -8.54 -20.44
C ARG A 117 -1.78 -9.75 -20.05
N HIS A 118 -2.82 -10.09 -20.82
CA HIS A 118 -3.70 -11.23 -20.52
C HIS A 118 -3.00 -12.58 -20.68
N GLN A 119 -2.06 -12.70 -21.62
CA GLN A 119 -1.31 -13.93 -21.85
C GLN A 119 -0.15 -14.07 -20.86
N LEU A 120 0.59 -12.97 -20.66
CA LEU A 120 1.75 -12.93 -19.77
C LEU A 120 1.36 -12.86 -18.30
N SER A 121 0.13 -12.43 -17.96
CA SER A 121 -0.33 -12.48 -16.59
C SER A 121 -0.23 -13.89 -16.05
N PHE A 122 -0.49 -14.95 -16.83
CA PHE A 122 -0.32 -16.33 -16.34
C PHE A 122 1.11 -16.66 -15.88
N PHE A 123 2.12 -16.00 -16.43
CA PHE A 123 3.52 -16.30 -16.18
C PHE A 123 4.18 -15.40 -15.13
N GLY A 124 3.61 -14.25 -14.82
CA GLY A 124 4.23 -13.31 -13.89
C GLY A 124 3.37 -12.12 -13.53
N ASP A 125 3.73 -11.47 -12.42
CA ASP A 125 3.07 -10.28 -11.91
C ASP A 125 3.37 -9.06 -12.80
N ASN A 126 2.38 -8.17 -12.95
CA ASN A 126 2.53 -6.92 -13.68
C ASN A 126 3.20 -5.88 -12.77
N GLY A 127 4.49 -6.05 -12.50
CA GLY A 127 5.22 -5.20 -11.57
C GLY A 127 6.53 -5.79 -11.08
N TYR A 128 7.20 -5.04 -10.21
CA TYR A 128 8.41 -5.45 -9.53
C TYR A 128 8.07 -6.40 -8.37
N VAL A 129 8.77 -7.52 -8.29
CA VAL A 129 8.54 -8.57 -7.29
C VAL A 129 9.87 -8.90 -6.62
N HIS A 130 9.98 -8.63 -5.32
CA HIS A 130 11.14 -9.00 -4.53
C HIS A 130 10.74 -9.23 -3.07
N ASN A 131 10.82 -10.48 -2.60
CA ASN A 131 10.38 -10.86 -1.26
C ASN A 131 10.98 -9.93 -0.17
N PRO A 132 10.17 -9.31 0.72
CA PRO A 132 8.72 -9.49 0.93
C PRO A 132 7.79 -8.49 0.23
N VAL A 133 8.31 -7.71 -0.71
CA VAL A 133 7.62 -6.59 -1.35
C VAL A 133 7.23 -6.90 -2.79
N LYS A 134 6.04 -6.46 -3.19
CA LYS A 134 5.65 -6.32 -4.59
C LYS A 134 5.19 -4.90 -4.89
N ILE A 135 5.67 -4.34 -5.99
CA ILE A 135 5.24 -3.04 -6.52
C ILE A 135 4.54 -3.30 -7.85
N LEU A 136 3.22 -3.23 -7.83
CA LEU A 136 2.36 -3.64 -8.94
C LEU A 136 1.75 -2.45 -9.67
N PHE A 137 1.66 -2.58 -10.99
CA PHE A 137 0.93 -1.62 -11.82
C PHE A 137 -0.56 -1.98 -11.84
N PRO A 138 -1.47 -1.00 -11.73
CA PRO A 138 -2.90 -1.25 -11.85
C PRO A 138 -3.23 -1.83 -13.24
N VAL A 139 -4.12 -2.82 -13.27
CA VAL A 139 -4.56 -3.46 -14.52
C VAL A 139 -5.49 -2.52 -15.30
N THR A 140 -6.32 -1.75 -14.59
CA THR A 140 -7.36 -0.90 -15.17
C THR A 140 -6.77 0.28 -15.94
N PRO A 141 -7.14 0.47 -17.23
CA PRO A 141 -6.72 1.63 -18.00
C PRO A 141 -7.30 2.92 -17.39
N GLY A 142 -6.53 4.01 -17.40
CA GLY A 142 -6.96 5.34 -16.92
C GLY A 142 -6.34 5.78 -15.59
N ARG A 143 -5.83 4.85 -14.77
CA ARG A 143 -5.10 5.13 -13.52
C ARG A 143 -3.61 5.43 -13.78
N ARG A 144 -3.36 6.47 -14.58
CA ARG A 144 -1.99 6.89 -14.91
C ARG A 144 -1.34 7.46 -13.64
N GLY A 145 -0.28 6.83 -13.16
CA GLY A 145 0.47 7.29 -11.99
C GLY A 145 0.13 6.58 -10.68
N GLU A 146 -0.75 5.58 -10.69
CA GLU A 146 -1.00 4.74 -9.51
C GLU A 146 -0.01 3.58 -9.42
N LEU A 147 0.37 3.24 -8.19
CA LEU A 147 1.14 2.05 -7.83
C LEU A 147 0.46 1.34 -6.67
N ILE A 148 0.43 0.02 -6.73
CA ILE A 148 -0.04 -0.83 -5.64
C ILE A 148 1.19 -1.42 -4.97
N LEU A 149 1.30 -1.23 -3.66
CA LEU A 149 2.31 -1.88 -2.84
C LEU A 149 1.66 -3.03 -2.09
N GLU A 150 2.27 -4.21 -2.18
CA GLU A 150 1.97 -5.37 -1.34
C GLU A 150 3.21 -5.73 -0.52
N VAL A 151 3.02 -5.91 0.78
CA VAL A 151 4.06 -6.30 1.73
C VAL A 151 3.59 -7.56 2.43
N TYR A 152 4.40 -8.61 2.36
CA TYR A 152 4.08 -9.91 2.96
C TYR A 152 4.74 -10.05 4.33
N ASP A 153 4.02 -10.66 5.27
CA ASP A 153 4.54 -10.96 6.60
C ASP A 153 5.62 -12.05 6.50
N ARG A 154 6.85 -11.72 6.91
CA ARG A 154 7.99 -12.64 6.95
C ARG A 154 7.93 -13.61 8.11
N GLY A 155 7.19 -13.25 9.18
CA GLY A 155 6.98 -14.10 10.35
C GLY A 155 6.01 -15.25 10.08
N HIS A 156 5.21 -15.15 9.01
CA HIS A 156 4.27 -16.20 8.66
C HIS A 156 4.99 -17.49 8.21
N PRO A 157 4.65 -18.67 8.75
CA PRO A 157 5.33 -19.95 8.43
C PRO A 157 5.36 -20.27 6.94
N GLU A 158 4.30 -19.88 6.23
CA GLU A 158 4.15 -20.11 4.78
C GLU A 158 4.45 -18.87 3.93
N HIS A 159 5.18 -17.87 4.43
CA HIS A 159 5.32 -16.58 3.74
C HIS A 159 5.88 -16.71 2.31
N LEU A 160 6.89 -17.58 2.10
CA LEU A 160 7.47 -17.80 0.77
C LEU A 160 6.44 -18.40 -0.21
N LEU A 161 5.67 -19.38 0.26
CA LEU A 161 4.62 -19.99 -0.56
C LEU A 161 3.57 -18.95 -0.91
N ARG A 162 3.10 -18.18 0.08
CA ARG A 162 2.07 -17.14 -0.10
C ARG A 162 2.53 -15.99 -0.97
N PHE A 163 3.81 -15.62 -0.89
CA PHE A 163 4.40 -14.59 -1.73
C PHE A 163 4.37 -14.97 -3.22
N HIS A 164 4.60 -16.25 -3.54
CA HIS A 164 4.57 -16.74 -4.92
C HIS A 164 3.19 -17.29 -5.35
N ARG A 165 2.28 -17.52 -4.40
CA ARG A 165 0.93 -17.96 -4.70
C ARG A 165 0.10 -16.81 -5.23
N ARG A 166 -0.73 -17.14 -6.20
CA ARG A 166 -1.79 -16.28 -6.72
C ARG A 166 -3.15 -16.83 -6.36
#